data_AF-A0A9R1X4V7-F1
#
_entry.id   AF-A0A9R1X4V7-F1
#
_cell.length_a   1.000
_cell.length_b   1.000
_cell.length_c   1.000
_cell.angle_alpha   90.00
_cell.angle_beta   90.00
_cell.angle_gamma   90.00
#
_symmetry.space_group_name_H-M   'P 1'
#
loop_
_entity.id
_entity.type
_entity.pdbx_description
1 polymer ?
#
loop_
_entity_poly.entity_id
_entity_poly.type
_entity_poly.pdbx_seq_one_letter_code
_entity_poly.pdbx_strand_id
1 'polypeptide(L)'
;MIQCMLVFTKWEPDYVTQVLDDIETMFTDFTLGKTQKIMNPRVFDKLEFGKPNEEVVKLRCELMLNCVSECMETQCRVWGKGLAMVSRHNRLAQDVYKEIVGWEDIKDSMVDELVDKDMSGKGYKTWLDFDVEVFEYGVEIESWLIDSLINEVVEDILVL
;
A
#
# COMPACT_ATOMS: atom_id res chain seq x y z
N MET A 1 11.11 -23.07 -24.33
CA MET A 1 10.45 -23.13 -23.00
C MET A 1 11.29 -22.44 -21.92
N ILE A 2 12.61 -22.69 -21.82
CA ILE A 2 13.48 -22.04 -20.81
C ILE A 2 13.77 -20.55 -21.13
N GLN A 3 13.78 -20.15 -22.42
CA GLN A 3 14.04 -18.76 -22.83
C GLN A 3 12.88 -17.78 -22.49
N CYS A 4 11.63 -18.25 -22.32
CA CYS A 4 10.50 -17.37 -21.96
C CYS A 4 10.48 -17.01 -20.47
N MET A 5 10.99 -17.89 -19.58
CA MET A 5 11.06 -17.59 -18.14
C MET A 5 12.12 -16.52 -17.81
N LEU A 6 13.20 -16.43 -18.58
CA LEU A 6 14.31 -15.49 -18.32
C LEU A 6 14.03 -14.05 -18.78
N VAL A 7 13.06 -13.84 -19.68
CA VAL A 7 12.63 -12.48 -20.09
C VAL A 7 11.58 -11.93 -19.11
N PHE A 8 10.95 -12.81 -18.32
CA PHE A 8 9.85 -12.48 -17.40
C PHE A 8 10.28 -12.11 -15.96
N THR A 9 11.57 -12.11 -15.62
CA THR A 9 12.01 -11.75 -14.26
C THR A 9 12.30 -10.26 -14.06
N LYS A 10 12.20 -9.42 -15.12
CA LYS A 10 12.49 -7.98 -15.03
C LYS A 10 11.27 -7.06 -15.05
N TRP A 11 10.09 -7.52 -15.46
CA TRP A 11 8.92 -6.65 -15.60
C TRP A 11 8.12 -6.49 -14.31
N GLU A 12 8.24 -7.41 -13.35
CA GLU A 12 7.44 -7.37 -12.13
C GLU A 12 7.70 -6.12 -11.28
N PRO A 13 8.96 -5.66 -11.07
CA PRO A 13 9.21 -4.39 -10.38
C PRO A 13 8.61 -3.19 -11.13
N ASP A 14 8.69 -3.18 -12.46
CA ASP A 14 8.10 -2.14 -13.30
C ASP A 14 6.57 -2.16 -13.24
N TYR A 15 5.95 -3.33 -13.05
CA TYR A 15 4.52 -3.49 -12.85
C TYR A 15 4.08 -3.01 -11.47
N VAL A 16 4.82 -3.35 -10.41
CA VAL A 16 4.59 -2.82 -9.06
C VAL A 16 4.64 -1.29 -9.08
N THR A 17 5.62 -0.72 -9.78
CA THR A 17 5.74 0.73 -10.00
C THR A 17 4.45 1.29 -10.64
N GLN A 18 3.99 0.71 -11.76
CA GLN A 18 2.75 1.16 -12.43
C GLN A 18 1.50 1.07 -11.54
N VAL A 19 1.38 0.02 -10.73
CA VAL A 19 0.28 -0.13 -9.77
C VAL A 19 0.33 0.98 -8.71
N LEU A 20 1.52 1.26 -8.16
CA LEU A 20 1.71 2.31 -7.16
C LEU A 20 1.44 3.72 -7.72
N ASP A 21 1.80 4.00 -8.97
CA ASP A 21 1.50 5.28 -9.64
C ASP A 21 -0.02 5.51 -9.73
N ASP A 22 -0.77 4.45 -10.04
CA ASP A 22 -2.22 4.50 -10.12
C ASP A 22 -2.85 4.72 -8.73
N ILE A 23 -2.34 4.03 -7.71
CA ILE A 23 -2.77 4.19 -6.31
C ILE A 23 -2.47 5.60 -5.78
N GLU A 24 -1.28 6.17 -6.04
CA GLU A 24 -0.91 7.53 -5.62
C GLU A 24 -1.84 8.58 -6.24
N THR A 25 -2.13 8.43 -7.54
CA THR A 25 -3.06 9.31 -8.26
C THR A 25 -4.45 9.26 -7.61
N MET A 26 -4.93 8.07 -7.26
CA MET A 26 -6.24 7.88 -6.62
C MET A 26 -6.27 8.39 -5.19
N PHE A 27 -5.20 8.21 -4.42
CA PHE A 27 -5.08 8.75 -3.08
C PHE A 27 -5.07 10.28 -3.08
N THR A 28 -4.39 10.88 -4.06
CA THR A 28 -4.40 12.33 -4.27
C THR A 28 -5.81 12.83 -4.61
N ASP A 29 -6.53 12.13 -5.47
CA ASP A 29 -7.92 12.49 -5.78
C ASP A 29 -8.88 12.26 -4.61
N PHE A 30 -8.61 11.28 -3.74
CA PHE A 30 -9.34 11.05 -2.49
C PHE A 30 -9.12 12.18 -1.48
N THR A 31 -7.87 12.56 -1.20
CA THR A 31 -7.54 13.65 -0.26
C THR A 31 -8.06 15.01 -0.75
N LEU A 32 -8.13 15.21 -2.07
CA LEU A 32 -8.76 16.38 -2.69
C LEU A 32 -10.30 16.31 -2.76
N GLY A 33 -10.92 15.26 -2.22
CA GLY A 33 -12.37 15.08 -2.20
C GLY A 33 -13.02 14.81 -3.56
N LYS A 34 -12.23 14.51 -4.60
CA LYS A 34 -12.71 14.20 -5.95
C LYS A 34 -13.23 12.76 -6.07
N THR A 35 -12.84 11.87 -5.16
CA THR A 35 -13.24 10.46 -5.14
C THR A 35 -13.45 9.99 -3.70
N GLN A 36 -14.42 9.10 -3.48
CA GLN A 36 -14.79 8.56 -2.16
C GLN A 36 -14.05 7.26 -1.78
N LYS A 37 -13.17 6.73 -2.64
CA LYS A 37 -12.46 5.46 -2.41
C LYS A 37 -10.97 5.58 -2.68
N ILE A 38 -10.16 5.05 -1.77
CA ILE A 38 -8.69 5.06 -1.87
C ILE A 38 -8.17 4.10 -2.96
N MET A 39 -8.94 3.06 -3.29
CA MET A 39 -8.60 2.05 -4.31
C MET A 39 -9.71 1.90 -5.34
N ASN A 40 -9.38 2.00 -6.62
CA ASN A 40 -10.31 1.71 -7.72
C ASN A 40 -10.30 0.21 -8.03
N PRO A 41 -11.44 -0.49 -7.99
CA PRO A 41 -11.50 -1.92 -8.32
C PRO A 41 -11.13 -2.24 -9.78
N ARG A 42 -10.91 -1.23 -10.63
CA ARG A 42 -10.56 -1.38 -12.05
C ARG A 42 -9.08 -1.15 -12.38
N VAL A 43 -8.19 -1.05 -11.38
CA VAL A 43 -6.73 -0.89 -11.61
C VAL A 43 -6.21 -1.99 -12.55
N PHE A 44 -6.64 -3.23 -12.30
CA PHE A 44 -6.30 -4.37 -13.16
C PHE A 44 -6.75 -4.17 -14.61
N ASP A 45 -8.04 -3.88 -14.81
CA ASP A 45 -8.64 -3.71 -16.13
C ASP A 45 -7.98 -2.58 -16.92
N LYS A 46 -7.59 -1.50 -16.23
CA LYS A 46 -6.87 -0.36 -16.82
C LYS A 46 -5.45 -0.75 -17.26
N LEU A 47 -4.71 -1.46 -16.40
CA LEU A 47 -3.32 -1.85 -16.67
C LEU A 47 -3.21 -2.96 -17.72
N GLU A 48 -4.21 -3.83 -17.82
CA GLU A 48 -4.23 -4.95 -18.78
C GLU A 48 -4.96 -4.60 -20.10
N PHE A 49 -5.51 -3.39 -20.21
CA PHE A 49 -6.20 -2.96 -21.43
C PHE A 49 -5.27 -2.98 -22.65
N GLY A 50 -5.63 -3.76 -23.67
CA GLY A 50 -4.90 -3.84 -24.94
C GLY A 50 -3.63 -4.70 -24.92
N LYS A 51 -3.32 -5.38 -23.80
CA LYS A 51 -2.22 -6.35 -23.74
C LYS A 51 -2.62 -7.70 -24.37
N PRO A 52 -1.67 -8.46 -24.94
CA PRO A 52 -1.94 -9.79 -25.48
C PRO A 52 -2.50 -10.71 -24.39
N ASN A 53 -3.60 -11.41 -24.70
CA ASN A 53 -4.32 -12.26 -23.76
C ASN A 53 -3.64 -13.62 -23.59
N GLU A 54 -2.43 -13.61 -23.04
CA GLU A 54 -1.74 -14.82 -22.60
C GLU A 54 -2.17 -15.11 -21.15
N GLU A 55 -3.00 -16.14 -20.96
CA GLU A 55 -3.66 -16.43 -19.67
C GLU A 55 -2.66 -16.57 -18.51
N VAL A 56 -1.49 -17.15 -18.75
CA VAL A 56 -0.44 -17.32 -17.74
C VAL A 56 0.11 -15.96 -17.27
N VAL A 57 0.32 -15.04 -18.21
CA VAL A 57 0.80 -13.68 -17.91
C VAL A 57 -0.26 -12.89 -17.15
N LYS A 58 -1.53 -13.01 -17.58
CA LYS A 58 -2.66 -12.37 -16.94
C LYS A 58 -2.83 -12.81 -15.48
N LEU A 59 -2.73 -14.11 -15.20
CA LEU A 59 -2.81 -14.63 -13.83
C LEU A 59 -1.65 -14.14 -12.96
N ARG A 60 -0.43 -14.02 -13.50
CA ARG A 60 0.70 -13.45 -12.76
C ARG A 60 0.51 -11.96 -12.49
N CYS A 61 0.00 -11.18 -13.46
CA CYS A 61 -0.36 -9.78 -13.24
C CYS A 61 -1.42 -9.64 -12.13
N GLU A 62 -2.45 -10.49 -12.13
CA GLU A 62 -3.53 -10.45 -11.14
C GLU A 62 -3.01 -10.80 -9.75
N LEU A 63 -2.17 -11.83 -9.65
CA LEU A 63 -1.47 -12.18 -8.42
C LEU A 63 -0.62 -11.00 -7.91
N MET A 64 0.17 -10.38 -8.79
CA MET A 64 1.00 -9.23 -8.42
C MET A 64 0.15 -8.06 -7.92
N LEU A 65 -0.98 -7.75 -8.55
CA LEU A 65 -1.88 -6.70 -8.09
C LEU A 65 -2.46 -7.01 -6.71
N ASN A 66 -2.90 -8.25 -6.48
CA ASN A 66 -3.41 -8.69 -5.18
C ASN A 66 -2.33 -8.57 -4.10
N CYS A 67 -1.10 -9.00 -4.40
CA CYS A 67 0.01 -8.90 -3.46
C CYS A 67 0.42 -7.44 -3.17
N VAL A 68 0.44 -6.56 -4.18
CA VAL A 68 0.68 -5.12 -3.98
C VAL A 68 -0.44 -4.52 -3.12
N SER A 69 -1.70 -4.91 -3.36
CA SER A 69 -2.84 -4.44 -2.57
C SER A 69 -2.74 -4.85 -1.11
N GLU A 70 -2.46 -6.12 -0.83
CA GLU A 70 -2.26 -6.65 0.52
C GLU A 70 -1.05 -6.02 1.20
N CYS A 71 0.04 -5.79 0.47
CA CYS A 71 1.24 -5.13 0.97
C CYS A 71 0.90 -3.68 1.34
N MET A 72 0.16 -2.97 0.49
CA MET A 72 -0.28 -1.62 0.77
C MET A 72 -1.29 -1.57 1.92
N GLU A 73 -2.19 -2.53 2.09
CA GLU A 73 -3.13 -2.55 3.22
C GLU A 73 -2.43 -2.79 4.56
N THR A 74 -1.48 -3.72 4.60
CA THR A 74 -0.70 -4.05 5.80
C THR A 74 0.33 -2.97 6.12
N GLN A 75 0.99 -2.42 5.09
CA GLN A 75 2.00 -1.37 5.26
C GLN A 75 1.39 0.02 5.42
N CYS A 76 0.27 0.39 4.78
CA CYS A 76 -0.37 1.71 4.98
C CYS A 76 -0.82 1.92 6.42
N ARG A 77 -1.20 0.86 7.16
CA ARG A 77 -1.51 0.94 8.60
C ARG A 77 -0.31 1.41 9.43
N VAL A 78 0.89 1.04 9.01
CA VAL A 78 2.17 1.38 9.67
C VAL A 78 2.82 2.63 9.06
N TRP A 79 2.62 2.86 7.76
CA TRP A 79 3.10 3.98 6.96
C TRP A 79 2.21 5.22 7.09
N GLY A 80 1.38 5.28 8.13
CA GLY A 80 0.56 6.43 8.52
C GLY A 80 1.31 7.76 8.66
N LYS A 81 2.64 7.77 8.51
CA LYS A 81 3.49 8.96 8.31
C LYS A 81 3.50 9.51 6.86
N GLY A 82 2.52 9.11 6.04
CA GLY A 82 1.92 10.00 5.05
C GLY A 82 2.52 9.99 3.65
N LEU A 83 1.81 10.72 2.79
CA LEU A 83 2.07 11.04 1.37
C LEU A 83 3.57 11.21 1.02
N ALA A 84 4.39 11.67 1.96
CA ALA A 84 5.83 11.85 1.81
C ALA A 84 6.64 10.56 1.54
N MET A 85 6.16 9.38 1.97
CA MET A 85 6.79 8.10 1.59
C MET A 85 6.35 7.63 0.19
N VAL A 86 5.11 7.93 -0.19
CA VAL A 86 4.58 7.65 -1.53
C VAL A 86 5.31 8.50 -2.58
N SER A 87 5.68 9.74 -2.25
CA SER A 87 6.48 10.62 -3.12
C SER A 87 7.89 10.12 -3.45
N ARG A 88 8.37 9.02 -2.85
CA ARG A 88 9.64 8.33 -3.20
C ARG A 88 9.38 7.01 -3.92
N HIS A 89 8.59 7.12 -4.97
CA HIS A 89 7.97 6.03 -5.73
C HIS A 89 8.90 4.85 -6.07
N ASN A 90 10.08 5.11 -6.65
CA ASN A 90 11.03 4.04 -6.99
C ASN A 90 11.54 3.24 -5.80
N ARG A 91 11.69 3.88 -4.63
CA ARG A 91 12.13 3.20 -3.41
C ARG A 91 10.98 2.39 -2.81
N LEU A 92 9.78 2.97 -2.82
CA LEU A 92 8.56 2.29 -2.39
C LEU A 92 8.30 1.03 -3.22
N ALA A 93 8.39 1.14 -4.54
CA ALA A 93 8.22 0.00 -5.45
C ALA A 93 9.23 -1.11 -5.18
N GLN A 94 10.49 -0.76 -4.90
CA GLN A 94 11.51 -1.75 -4.53
C GLN A 94 11.23 -2.39 -3.18
N ASP A 95 10.77 -1.63 -2.19
CA ASP A 95 10.48 -2.15 -0.85
C ASP A 95 9.23 -3.04 -0.87
N VAL A 96 8.17 -2.65 -1.60
CA VAL A 96 6.97 -3.46 -1.85
C VAL A 96 7.33 -4.74 -2.62
N TYR A 97 8.11 -4.63 -3.69
CA TYR A 97 8.52 -5.82 -4.46
C TYR A 97 9.35 -6.80 -3.62
N LYS A 98 10.28 -6.30 -2.80
CA LYS A 98 11.06 -7.15 -1.88
C LYS A 98 10.17 -7.86 -0.86
N GLU A 99 9.15 -7.18 -0.34
CA GLU A 99 8.19 -7.78 0.58
C GLU A 99 7.42 -8.92 -0.10
N ILE A 100 6.89 -8.67 -1.30
CA ILE A 100 6.16 -9.67 -2.09
C ILE A 100 7.03 -10.89 -2.40
N VAL A 101 8.30 -10.68 -2.79
CA VAL A 101 9.25 -11.78 -3.01
C VAL A 101 9.52 -12.53 -1.70
N GLY A 102 9.66 -11.81 -0.59
CA GLY A 102 9.83 -12.42 0.74
C GLY A 102 8.64 -13.30 1.16
N TRP A 103 7.44 -13.05 0.65
CA TRP A 103 6.28 -13.91 0.91
C TRP A 103 6.37 -15.27 0.20
N GLU A 104 7.11 -15.38 -0.91
CA GLU A 104 7.35 -16.69 -1.53
C GLU A 104 8.13 -17.60 -0.56
N ASP A 105 9.07 -17.06 0.22
CA ASP A 105 9.81 -17.80 1.25
C ASP A 105 8.95 -18.18 2.47
N ILE A 106 7.83 -17.47 2.67
CA ILE A 106 6.88 -17.70 3.78
C ILE A 106 5.93 -18.84 3.46
N LYS A 107 5.58 -19.03 2.18
CA LYS A 107 4.61 -20.04 1.73
C LYS A 107 4.88 -21.45 2.25
N ASP A 108 6.16 -21.84 2.33
CA ASP A 108 6.59 -23.18 2.74
C ASP A 108 7.12 -23.20 4.20
N SER A 109 6.99 -22.10 4.95
CA SER A 109 7.47 -22.01 6.34
C SER A 109 6.54 -22.77 7.30
N MET A 110 7.13 -23.36 8.35
CA MET A 110 6.36 -23.97 9.43
C MET A 110 5.73 -22.90 10.34
N VAL A 111 4.66 -23.25 11.06
CA VAL A 111 3.92 -22.28 11.91
C VAL A 111 4.81 -21.61 12.95
N ASP A 112 5.73 -22.34 13.56
CA ASP A 112 6.71 -21.82 14.51
C ASP A 112 7.71 -20.86 13.85
N GLU A 113 8.12 -21.11 12.61
CA GLU A 113 8.95 -20.18 11.83
C GLU A 113 8.17 -18.91 11.44
N LEU A 114 6.87 -19.03 11.15
CA LEU A 114 6.00 -17.88 10.90
C LEU A 114 5.88 -17.00 12.14
N VAL A 115 5.61 -17.62 13.29
CA VAL A 115 5.53 -16.93 14.58
C VAL A 115 6.87 -16.31 14.93
N ASP A 116 7.98 -17.00 14.73
CA ASP A 116 9.31 -16.44 15.01
C ASP A 116 9.61 -15.25 14.08
N LYS A 117 9.34 -15.34 12.77
CA LYS A 117 9.54 -14.23 11.83
C LYS A 117 8.71 -12.98 12.20
N ASP A 118 7.47 -13.20 12.60
CA ASP A 118 6.54 -12.14 13.05
C ASP A 118 6.97 -11.54 14.41
N MET A 119 7.50 -12.35 15.31
CA MET A 119 7.95 -11.93 16.65
C MET A 119 9.38 -11.38 16.69
N SER A 120 10.21 -11.65 15.67
CA SER A 120 11.65 -11.31 15.62
C SER A 120 11.99 -10.18 14.64
N GLY A 121 10.99 -9.59 13.99
CA GLY A 121 11.16 -8.55 12.98
C GLY A 121 12.01 -7.36 13.45
N LYS A 122 12.90 -6.85 12.57
CA LYS A 122 13.64 -5.60 12.81
C LYS A 122 12.79 -4.40 12.34
N GLY A 123 12.11 -3.73 13.27
CA GLY A 123 11.35 -2.50 13.03
C GLY A 123 9.87 -2.61 13.41
N TYR A 124 9.04 -1.77 12.78
CA TYR A 124 7.58 -1.58 12.95
C TYR A 124 6.68 -2.79 12.61
N LYS A 125 7.24 -4.00 12.71
CA LYS A 125 6.63 -5.28 12.35
C LYS A 125 6.66 -6.29 13.49
N THR A 126 7.16 -5.92 14.66
CA THR A 126 7.07 -6.80 15.84
C THR A 126 5.63 -6.78 16.36
N TRP A 127 5.13 -7.91 16.84
CA TRP A 127 3.81 -8.01 17.49
C TRP A 127 3.58 -7.07 18.68
N LEU A 128 4.65 -6.45 19.20
CA LEU A 128 4.62 -5.46 20.27
C LEU A 128 4.66 -4.01 19.75
N ASP A 129 4.66 -3.83 18.43
CA ASP A 129 4.68 -2.50 17.83
C ASP A 129 3.26 -1.99 17.66
N PHE A 130 2.88 -1.08 18.56
CA PHE A 130 1.55 -0.48 18.61
C PHE A 130 1.40 0.68 17.61
N ASP A 131 2.22 0.73 16.55
CA ASP A 131 2.26 1.83 15.58
C ASP A 131 0.89 2.04 14.89
N VAL A 132 0.11 0.96 14.71
CA VAL A 132 -1.26 1.03 14.17
C VAL A 132 -2.20 1.71 15.16
N GLU A 133 -2.16 1.31 16.44
CA GLU A 133 -2.95 1.93 17.50
C GLU A 133 -2.54 3.40 17.69
N VAL A 134 -1.24 3.70 17.66
CA VAL A 134 -0.71 5.07 17.74
C VAL A 134 -1.20 5.91 16.55
N PHE A 135 -1.28 5.34 15.35
CA PHE A 135 -1.83 6.02 14.19
C PHE A 135 -3.34 6.28 14.34
N GLU A 136 -4.12 5.28 14.76
CA GLU A 136 -5.55 5.42 14.99
C GLU A 136 -5.84 6.50 16.06
N TYR A 137 -5.09 6.49 17.17
CA TYR A 137 -5.16 7.55 18.17
C TYR A 137 -4.71 8.92 17.63
N GLY A 138 -3.71 8.94 16.75
CA GLY A 138 -3.24 10.17 16.10
C GLY A 138 -4.32 10.83 15.23
N VAL A 139 -5.03 10.03 14.42
CA VAL A 139 -6.15 10.50 13.59
C VAL A 139 -7.30 11.02 14.44
N GLU A 140 -7.62 10.34 15.55
CA GLU A 140 -8.66 10.79 16.49
C GLU A 140 -8.28 12.14 17.14
N ILE A 141 -7.03 12.29 17.56
CA ILE A 141 -6.51 13.54 18.13
C ILE A 141 -6.51 14.67 17.09
N GLU A 142 -6.10 14.40 15.85
CA GLU A 142 -6.13 15.37 14.75
C GLU A 142 -7.57 15.86 14.49
N SER A 143 -8.52 14.93 14.36
CA SER A 143 -9.94 15.27 14.16
C SER A 143 -10.45 16.15 15.29
N TRP A 144 -10.14 15.80 16.54
CA TRP A 144 -10.54 16.58 17.70
C TRP A 144 -9.92 17.98 17.73
N LEU A 145 -8.65 18.11 17.38
CA LEU A 145 -7.96 19.41 17.28
C LEU A 145 -8.58 20.30 16.21
N ILE A 146 -8.83 19.75 15.02
CA ILE A 146 -9.44 20.50 13.92
C ILE A 146 -10.86 20.94 14.30
N ASP A 147 -11.68 20.06 14.87
CA ASP A 147 -13.03 20.40 15.31
C ASP A 147 -13.00 21.51 16.37
N SER A 148 -12.07 21.44 17.33
CA SER A 148 -11.90 22.48 18.35
C SER A 148 -11.51 23.83 17.74
N LEU A 149 -10.55 23.85 16.80
CA LEU A 149 -10.11 25.07 16.12
C LEU A 149 -11.22 25.68 15.27
N ILE A 150 -11.99 24.85 14.56
CA ILE A 150 -13.13 25.32 13.76
C ILE A 150 -14.20 25.94 14.67
N ASN A 151 -14.53 25.30 15.79
CA ASN A 151 -15.52 25.81 16.72
C ASN A 151 -15.10 27.15 17.34
N GLU A 152 -13.83 27.29 17.74
CA GLU A 152 -13.27 28.57 18.24
C GLU A 152 -13.42 29.69 17.20
N VAL A 153 -13.03 29.44 15.95
CA VAL A 153 -13.15 30.43 14.86
C VAL A 153 -14.63 30.78 14.59
N VAL A 154 -15.54 29.82 14.65
CA VAL A 154 -16.98 30.06 14.47
C VAL A 154 -17.53 30.92 15.61
N GLU A 155 -17.15 30.64 16.86
CA GLU A 155 -17.55 31.45 18.01
C GLU A 155 -17.07 32.90 17.88
N ASP A 156 -15.80 33.12 17.48
CA ASP A 156 -15.26 34.46 17.26
C ASP A 156 -16.00 35.23 16.16
N ILE A 157 -16.43 34.55 15.09
CA ILE A 157 -17.22 35.15 14.01
C ILE A 157 -18.64 35.52 14.46
N LEU A 158 -19.27 34.70 15.31
CA LEU A 158 -20.64 34.93 15.79
C LEU A 158 -20.75 36.05 16.83
N VAL A 159 -19.63 36.44 17.45
CA VAL A 159 -19.53 37.53 18.42
C VAL A 159 -19.18 38.88 17.74
N LEU A 160 -18.87 38.88 16.44
CA LEU A 160 -18.74 40.07 15.57
C LEU A 160 -20.11 40.54 15.03
#